data_AF-A0A538IQR2-F1
#
_entry.id   AF-A0A538IQR2-F1
#
_cell.length_a   1.000
_cell.length_b   1.000
_cell.length_c   1.000
_cell.angle_alpha   90.00
_cell.angle_beta   90.00
_cell.angle_gamma   90.00
#
_symmetry.space_group_name_H-M   'P 1'
#
loop_
_entity.id
_entity.type
_entity.pdbx_description
1 polymer ?
#
loop_
_entity_poly.entity_id
_entity_poly.type
_entity_poly.pdbx_seq_one_letter_code
_entity_poly.pdbx_strand_id
1 'polypeptide(L)'
;MAAGGTTATKEHGHPKEKVYVVVALWLALITGAEITISYIKMPDPAKIAALLILSIIKFAAVVGYFMHLKFDNPVLRKPFITGVILAGALYTIVLLAFTLHSNTPPR
;
A
#
# COMPACT_ATOMS: atom_id res chain seq x y z
N MET A 1 48.96 -16.27 30.59
CA MET A 1 48.45 -14.96 31.04
C MET A 1 47.16 -14.71 30.28
N ALA A 2 46.07 -14.54 31.02
CA ALA A 2 44.70 -14.77 30.59
C ALA A 2 44.06 -13.60 29.82
N ALA A 3 42.95 -13.97 29.17
CA ALA A 3 41.99 -13.21 28.38
C ALA A 3 41.46 -11.88 28.97
N GLY A 4 40.90 -11.06 28.08
CA GLY A 4 39.96 -9.97 28.39
C GLY A 4 40.22 -8.76 27.48
N GLY A 5 39.58 -8.66 26.31
CA GLY A 5 38.23 -8.09 26.23
C GLY A 5 38.33 -6.57 26.41
N THR A 6 38.41 -5.76 25.36
CA THR A 6 37.20 -5.21 24.73
C THR A 6 37.54 -4.69 23.34
N THR A 7 37.29 -5.51 22.31
CA THR A 7 36.95 -4.95 21.01
C THR A 7 35.60 -4.26 21.20
N ALA A 8 35.62 -2.93 21.24
CA ALA A 8 34.41 -2.13 21.12
C ALA A 8 33.81 -2.42 19.74
N THR A 9 32.95 -3.43 19.68
CA THR A 9 32.05 -3.68 18.55
C THR A 9 31.18 -2.45 18.45
N LYS A 10 31.60 -1.49 17.62
CA LYS A 10 30.70 -0.47 17.07
C LYS A 10 29.66 -1.25 16.29
N GLU A 11 28.54 -1.56 16.95
CA GLU A 11 27.31 -1.99 16.29
C GLU A 11 27.11 -1.09 15.09
N HIS A 12 27.31 -1.65 13.90
CA HIS A 12 27.00 -0.98 12.65
C HIS A 12 25.49 -0.90 12.58
N GLY A 13 24.94 0.14 13.21
CA GLY A 13 23.51 0.38 13.25
C GLY A 13 23.01 0.43 11.82
N HIS A 14 22.21 -0.56 11.44
CA HIS A 14 21.48 -0.61 10.19
C HIS A 14 20.47 0.57 10.18
N PRO A 15 20.77 1.71 9.53
CA PRO A 15 19.95 2.93 9.66
C PRO A 15 18.65 2.84 8.86
N LYS A 16 18.48 1.77 8.07
CA LYS A 16 17.40 1.61 7.11
C LYS A 16 16.13 1.10 7.79
N GLU A 17 16.26 0.17 8.74
CA GLU A 17 15.14 -0.50 9.43
C GLU A 17 14.25 0.46 10.21
N LYS A 18 14.85 1.45 10.88
CA LYS A 18 14.12 2.43 11.71
C LYS A 18 13.14 3.28 10.88
N VAL A 19 13.48 3.58 9.62
CA VAL A 19 12.61 4.35 8.72
C VAL A 19 11.35 3.55 8.37
N TYR A 20 11.48 2.25 8.09
CA TYR A 20 10.33 1.39 7.80
C TYR A 20 9.38 1.27 8.99
N VAL A 21 9.92 1.12 10.20
CA VAL A 21 9.11 1.03 11.43
C VAL A 21 8.32 2.32 11.67
N VAL A 22 8.93 3.49 11.44
CA VAL A 22 8.22 4.78 11.56
C VAL A 22 7.11 4.92 10.51
N VAL A 23 7.35 4.49 9.27
CA VAL A 23 6.29 4.47 8.24
C VAL A 23 5.18 3.48 8.60
N ALA A 24 5.52 2.32 9.20
CA ALA A 24 4.54 1.34 9.69
C ALA A 24 3.58 1.94 10.70
N LEU A 25 4.15 2.64 11.68
CA LEU A 25 3.40 3.28 12.75
C LEU A 25 2.47 4.37 12.21
N TRP A 26 2.96 5.20 11.28
CA TRP A 26 2.11 6.17 10.58
C TRP A 26 0.97 5.51 9.81
N LEU A 27 1.25 4.41 9.11
CA LEU A 27 0.25 3.68 8.36
C LEU A 27 -0.81 3.04 9.26
N ALA A 28 -0.39 2.50 10.40
CA ALA A 28 -1.26 1.96 11.43
C ALA A 28 -2.16 3.04 12.02
N LEU A 29 -1.62 4.25 12.29
CA LEU A 29 -2.40 5.41 12.73
C LEU A 29 -3.45 5.83 11.71
N ILE A 30 -3.08 5.93 10.43
CA ILE A 30 -4.03 6.23 9.34
C ILE A 30 -5.11 5.14 9.27
N THR A 31 -4.75 3.88 9.53
CA THR A 31 -5.70 2.77 9.54
C THR A 31 -6.65 2.80 10.73
N GLY A 32 -6.16 3.11 11.92
CA GLY A 32 -7.02 3.34 13.08
C GLY A 32 -7.98 4.52 12.87
N ALA A 33 -7.49 5.62 12.27
CA ALA A 33 -8.32 6.76 11.91
C ALA A 33 -9.42 6.39 10.90
N GLU A 34 -9.07 5.62 9.86
CA GLU A 34 -10.04 5.16 8.85
C GLU A 34 -11.13 4.28 9.46
N ILE A 35 -10.76 3.33 10.31
CA ILE A 35 -11.72 2.48 11.02
C ILE A 35 -12.63 3.35 11.88
N THR A 36 -12.06 4.30 12.63
CA THR A 36 -12.82 5.21 13.47
C THR A 36 -13.84 6.00 12.65
N ILE A 37 -13.41 6.63 11.55
CA ILE A 37 -14.28 7.40 10.63
C ILE A 37 -15.36 6.51 10.02
N SER A 38 -15.04 5.26 9.68
CA SER A 38 -15.99 4.29 9.12
C SER A 38 -17.16 4.01 10.08
N TYR A 39 -16.93 4.07 11.40
CA TYR A 39 -17.99 3.90 12.42
C TYR A 39 -18.82 5.18 12.67
N ILE A 40 -18.35 6.36 12.28
CA ILE A 40 -19.09 7.61 12.48
C ILE A 40 -20.15 7.75 11.38
N LYS A 41 -21.37 8.13 11.76
CA LYS A 41 -22.44 8.45 10.81
C LYS A 41 -22.12 9.77 10.09
N MET A 42 -21.43 9.66 8.95
CA MET A 42 -21.26 10.72 7.95
C MET A 42 -22.15 10.47 6.73
N PRO A 43 -22.47 11.51 5.94
CA PRO A 43 -23.16 11.35 4.65
C PRO A 43 -22.42 10.33 3.77
N ASP A 44 -23.17 9.33 3.30
CA ASP A 44 -22.64 8.15 2.60
C ASP A 44 -21.71 8.45 1.42
N PRO A 45 -21.98 9.41 0.51
CA PRO A 45 -21.09 9.65 -0.62
C PRO A 45 -19.72 10.23 -0.19
N ALA A 46 -19.70 11.10 0.82
CA ALA A 46 -18.45 11.68 1.33
C ALA A 46 -17.63 10.63 2.09
N LYS A 47 -18.29 9.77 2.87
CA LYS A 47 -17.66 8.64 3.57
C LYS A 47 -17.01 7.67 2.59
N ILE A 48 -17.74 7.25 1.54
CA ILE A 48 -17.23 6.33 0.52
C ILE A 48 -16.02 6.92 -0.21
N ALA A 49 -16.09 8.19 -0.63
CA ALA A 49 -14.98 8.87 -1.29
C ALA A 49 -13.74 8.98 -0.40
N ALA A 50 -13.90 9.36 0.87
CA ALA A 50 -12.80 9.48 1.82
C ALA A 50 -12.12 8.13 2.10
N LEU A 51 -12.91 7.06 2.30
CA LEU A 51 -12.40 5.70 2.51
C LEU A 51 -11.65 5.17 1.27
N LEU A 52 -12.15 5.46 0.06
CA LEU A 52 -11.47 5.11 -1.19
C LEU A 52 -10.10 5.79 -1.31
N ILE A 53 -10.04 7.10 -1.07
CA ILE A 53 -8.80 7.88 -1.13
C ILE A 53 -7.78 7.37 -0.11
N LEU A 54 -8.21 7.17 1.14
CA LEU A 54 -7.34 6.66 2.20
C LEU A 54 -6.81 5.26 1.87
N SER A 55 -7.65 4.39 1.30
CA SER A 55 -7.24 3.04 0.89
C SER A 55 -6.18 3.07 -0.23
N ILE A 56 -6.34 3.94 -1.24
CA ILE A 56 -5.34 4.13 -2.30
C ILE A 56 -4.01 4.64 -1.73
N ILE A 57 -4.05 5.64 -0.84
CA ILE A 57 -2.85 6.21 -0.22
C ILE A 57 -2.10 5.16 0.59
N LYS A 58 -2.83 4.38 1.40
CA LYS A 58 -2.24 3.28 2.18
C LYS A 58 -1.62 2.25 1.25
N PHE A 59 -2.33 1.82 0.22
CA PHE A 59 -1.83 0.85 -0.75
C PHE A 59 -0.53 1.34 -1.41
N ALA A 60 -0.49 2.60 -1.86
CA ALA A 60 0.71 3.21 -2.43
C ALA A 60 1.87 3.28 -1.42
N ALA A 61 1.58 3.60 -0.16
CA ALA A 61 2.58 3.65 0.90
C ALA A 61 3.08 2.24 1.29
N VAL A 62 2.22 1.21 1.33
CA VAL A 62 2.62 -0.19 1.54
C VAL A 62 3.54 -0.66 0.42
N VAL A 63 3.20 -0.36 -0.82
CA VAL A 63 3.98 -0.81 -1.98
C VAL A 63 5.31 -0.06 -2.05
N GLY A 64 5.29 1.26 -1.84
CA GLY A 64 6.49 2.08 -1.91
C GLY A 64 7.45 1.83 -0.75
N TYR A 65 6.93 1.68 0.46
CA TYR A 65 7.73 1.53 1.67
C TYR A 65 7.81 0.11 2.19
N PHE A 66 6.77 -0.73 2.22
CA PHE A 66 6.87 -2.09 2.78
C PHE A 66 7.37 -3.14 1.79
N MET A 67 7.15 -2.98 0.49
CA MET A 67 7.66 -3.91 -0.53
C MET A 67 9.10 -3.59 -1.00
N HIS A 68 9.88 -2.84 -0.22
CA HIS A 68 11.30 -2.56 -0.48
C HIS A 68 11.61 -1.67 -1.72
N LEU A 69 10.64 -1.38 -2.60
CA LEU A 69 10.80 -0.62 -3.85
C LEU A 69 11.51 0.75 -3.77
N LYS A 70 11.39 1.48 -2.64
CA LYS A 70 12.08 2.78 -2.48
C LYS A 70 13.58 2.63 -2.20
N PHE A 71 14.02 1.46 -1.74
CA PHE A 71 15.42 1.16 -1.40
C PHE A 71 16.01 0.02 -2.23
N ASP A 72 15.23 -0.60 -3.12
CA ASP A 72 15.61 -1.73 -3.97
C ASP A 72 15.59 -1.37 -5.46
N ASN A 73 16.23 -2.21 -6.28
CA ASN A 73 16.47 -1.97 -7.71
C ASN A 73 15.13 -1.74 -8.46
N PRO A 74 15.01 -0.73 -9.36
CA PRO A 74 13.80 -0.43 -10.15
C PRO A 74 13.17 -1.63 -10.89
N VAL A 75 13.86 -2.76 -10.97
CA VAL A 75 13.37 -4.05 -11.47
C VAL A 75 12.15 -4.55 -10.69
N LEU A 76 12.10 -4.40 -9.36
CA LEU A 76 10.94 -4.84 -8.56
C LEU A 76 9.72 -3.91 -8.69
N ARG A 77 9.95 -2.65 -9.13
CA ARG A 77 8.89 -1.67 -9.35
C ARG A 77 8.10 -1.90 -10.64
N LYS A 78 8.73 -2.50 -11.65
CA LYS A 78 8.12 -2.79 -12.95
C LYS A 78 6.93 -3.77 -12.88
N PRO A 79 7.05 -4.99 -12.32
CA PRO A 79 5.94 -5.95 -12.30
C PRO A 79 4.74 -5.43 -11.51
N PHE A 80 4.99 -4.64 -10.46
CA PHE A 80 3.92 -4.04 -9.68
C PHE A 80 3.10 -3.03 -10.50
N ILE A 81 3.78 -2.10 -11.20
CA ILE A 81 3.10 -1.12 -12.06
C ILE A 81 2.36 -1.84 -13.21
N THR A 82 2.98 -2.84 -13.83
CA THR A 82 2.33 -3.67 -14.84
C THR A 82 1.08 -4.36 -14.29
N GLY A 83 1.12 -4.86 -13.05
CA GLY A 83 -0.04 -5.45 -12.37
C GLY A 83 -1.18 -4.46 -12.15
N VAL A 84 -0.88 -3.23 -11.72
CA VAL A 84 -1.90 -2.17 -11.54
C VAL A 84 -2.53 -1.79 -12.88
N ILE A 85 -1.72 -1.60 -13.93
CA ILE A 85 -2.21 -1.30 -15.28
C ILE A 85 -3.07 -2.46 -15.81
N LEU A 86 -2.60 -3.70 -15.64
CA LEU A 86 -3.33 -4.89 -16.07
C LEU A 86 -4.65 -5.04 -15.31
N ALA A 87 -4.66 -4.84 -14.00
CA ALA A 87 -5.88 -4.88 -13.19
C ALA A 87 -6.90 -3.82 -13.65
N GLY A 88 -6.45 -2.58 -13.90
CA GLY A 88 -7.31 -1.51 -14.43
C GLY A 88 -7.84 -1.83 -15.83
N ALA A 89 -6.99 -2.37 -16.71
CA ALA A 89 -7.38 -2.79 -18.05
C ALA A 89 -8.43 -3.91 -18.02
N LEU A 90 -8.18 -4.98 -17.25
CA LEU A 90 -9.10 -6.10 -17.10
C LEU A 90 -10.43 -5.65 -16.49
N TYR A 91 -10.40 -4.81 -15.45
CA TYR A 91 -11.61 -4.24 -14.86
C TYR A 91 -12.44 -3.48 -15.89
N THR A 92 -11.80 -2.63 -16.70
CA THR A 92 -12.47 -1.85 -17.76
C THR A 92 -13.04 -2.75 -18.85
N ILE A 93 -12.28 -3.77 -19.29
CA ILE A 93 -12.72 -4.74 -20.29
C ILE A 93 -13.94 -5.52 -19.80
N VAL A 94 -13.92 -6.00 -18.55
CA VAL A 94 -15.05 -6.73 -17.95
C VAL A 94 -16.27 -5.83 -17.82
N LEU A 95 -16.10 -4.59 -17.36
CA LEU A 95 -17.19 -3.61 -17.30
C LEU A 95 -17.79 -3.33 -18.66
N LEU A 96 -16.96 -3.17 -19.69
CA LEU A 96 -17.42 -2.95 -21.06
C LEU A 96 -18.17 -4.18 -21.58
N ALA A 97 -17.64 -5.38 -21.37
CA ALA A 97 -18.29 -6.63 -21.79
C ALA A 97 -19.66 -6.81 -21.11
N PHE A 98 -19.74 -6.55 -19.80
CA PHE A 98 -21.00 -6.59 -19.04
C PHE A 98 -21.99 -5.54 -19.55
N THR A 99 -21.53 -4.31 -19.80
CA THR A 99 -22.36 -3.22 -20.33
C THR A 99 -22.88 -3.52 -21.74
N LEU A 100 -22.05 -4.10 -22.60
CA LEU A 100 -22.46 -4.52 -23.94
C LEU A 100 -23.48 -5.66 -23.88
N HIS A 101 -23.25 -6.64 -23.01
CA HIS A 101 -24.18 -7.76 -22.80
C HIS A 101 -25.52 -7.30 -22.20
N SER A 102 -25.51 -6.40 -21.23
CA SER A 102 -26.73 -5.87 -20.60
C SER A 102 -27.56 -5.01 -21.55
N ASN A 103 -26.95 -4.40 -22.56
CA ASN A 103 -27.64 -3.53 -23.53
C ASN A 103 -28.19 -4.28 -24.77
N THR A 104 -28.02 -5.61 -24.85
CA THR A 104 -28.67 -6.43 -25.88
C THR A 104 -30.08 -6.85 -25.43
N PRO A 105 -31.17 -6.43 -26.11
CA PRO A 105 -32.52 -6.86 -25.74
C PRO A 105 -32.70 -8.38 -25.97
N PRO A 106 -33.42 -9.09 -25.08
CA PRO A 106 -33.75 -10.50 -25.29
C PRO A 106 -34.63 -10.62 -26.55
N ARG A 107 -34.24 -11.48 -27.49
CA ARG A 107 -35.09 -11.87 -28.63
C ARG A 107 -36.03 -12.98 -28.22
#